data_AF-A0A8C8X386-F1
#
_entry.id   AF-A0A8C8X386-F1
#
_cell.length_a   1.000
_cell.length_b   1.000
_cell.length_c   1.000
_cell.angle_alpha   90.00
_cell.angle_beta   90.00
_cell.angle_gamma   90.00
#
_symmetry.space_group_name_H-M   'P 1'
#
loop_
_entity.id
_entity.type
_entity.pdbx_description
1 polymer ?
#
loop_
_entity_poly.entity_id
_entity_poly.type
_entity_poly.pdbx_seq_one_letter_code
_entity_poly.pdbx_strand_id
1 'polypeptide(L)'
;MAEQSDQTVKYYTLEEIQKHNHSKSTWLILHHKVYDLTKFLEEHPGGEEVLREKAGGDATENFEDVGHSTDARELSKTYIIGELHPETLITTVDSNSSWWTNWVIPAISALVVALMYHLYTKED
;
A
#
# COMPACT_ATOMS: atom_id res chain seq x y z
N MET A 1 4.20 36.89 10.86
CA MET A 1 5.34 36.02 10.49
C MET A 1 4.76 34.63 10.27
N ALA A 2 4.66 34.18 9.00
CA ALA A 2 4.21 32.84 8.69
C ALA A 2 5.41 31.90 8.81
N GLU A 3 5.31 30.93 9.73
CA GLU A 3 6.33 29.91 9.97
C GLU A 3 6.33 28.95 8.76
N GLN A 4 7.39 29.01 7.96
CA GLN A 4 7.64 28.04 6.91
C GLN A 4 8.09 26.75 7.61
N SER A 5 7.20 25.77 7.70
CA SER A 5 7.51 24.45 8.24
C SER A 5 8.44 23.71 7.27
N ASP A 6 9.59 23.29 7.78
CA ASP A 6 10.54 22.41 7.14
C ASP A 6 9.85 21.06 6.86
N GLN A 7 9.31 20.88 5.66
CA GLN A 7 8.58 19.67 5.29
C GLN A 7 9.56 18.57 4.88
N THR A 8 10.21 17.97 5.87
CA THR A 8 10.78 16.63 5.69
C THR A 8 9.63 15.69 5.35
N VAL A 9 9.51 15.29 4.08
CA VAL A 9 8.49 14.34 3.65
C VAL A 9 8.74 13.03 4.39
N LYS A 10 7.85 12.71 5.34
CA LYS A 10 7.88 11.43 6.06
C LYS A 10 7.23 10.38 5.19
N TYR A 11 7.88 9.23 5.06
CA TYR A 11 7.30 8.09 4.37
C TYR A 11 6.71 7.11 5.36
N TYR A 12 5.50 6.64 5.08
CA TYR A 12 4.81 5.62 5.89
C TYR A 12 4.54 4.37 5.06
N THR A 13 4.71 3.20 5.66
CA THR A 13 4.37 1.93 5.02
C THR A 13 2.86 1.67 5.14
N LEU A 14 2.32 0.87 4.22
CA LEU A 14 0.91 0.51 4.22
C LEU A 14 0.51 -0.23 5.50
N GLU A 15 1.39 -1.10 6.01
CA GLU A 15 1.19 -1.81 7.28
C GLU A 15 1.10 -0.87 8.48
N GLU A 16 1.86 0.24 8.47
CA GLU A 16 1.78 1.23 9.53
C GLU A 16 0.47 2.00 9.44
N ILE A 17 0.11 2.46 8.24
CA ILE A 17 -1.13 3.21 8.00
C ILE A 17 -2.36 2.38 8.39
N GLN A 18 -2.35 1.07 8.11
CA GLN A 18 -3.44 0.15 8.48
C GLN A 18 -3.69 0.04 9.99
N LYS A 19 -2.68 0.30 10.83
CA LYS A 19 -2.86 0.33 12.30
C LYS A 19 -3.63 1.57 12.76
N HIS A 20 -3.64 2.63 11.96
CA HIS A 20 -4.36 3.89 12.23
C HIS A 20 -5.77 3.86 11.62
N ASN A 21 -6.57 2.89 12.07
CA ASN A 21 -7.95 2.68 11.65
C ASN A 21 -8.99 2.90 12.77
N HIS A 22 -8.61 3.63 13.82
CA HIS A 22 -9.40 3.77 15.05
C HIS A 22 -9.96 5.19 15.20
N SER A 23 -11.02 5.38 16.00
CA SER A 23 -11.66 6.69 16.22
C SER A 23 -10.73 7.78 16.75
N LYS A 24 -9.58 7.42 17.34
CA LYS A 24 -8.57 8.35 17.87
C LYS A 24 -7.35 8.51 16.96
N SER A 25 -7.27 7.75 15.88
CA SER A 25 -6.18 7.76 14.90
C SER A 25 -6.70 7.19 13.59
N THR A 26 -7.19 8.08 12.71
CA THR A 26 -7.74 7.72 11.40
C THR A 26 -6.87 8.33 10.32
N TRP A 27 -6.10 7.47 9.66
CA TRP A 27 -5.27 7.87 8.52
C TRP A 27 -5.85 7.35 7.22
N LEU A 28 -5.74 8.14 6.17
CA LEU A 28 -6.23 7.82 4.83
C LEU A 28 -5.16 8.13 3.79
N ILE A 29 -5.16 7.34 2.73
CA ILE A 29 -4.29 7.57 1.59
C ILE A 29 -5.13 8.18 0.47
N LEU A 30 -4.71 9.35 -0.02
CA LEU A 30 -5.26 9.98 -1.23
C LEU A 30 -4.12 10.31 -2.18
N HIS A 31 -4.18 9.85 -3.42
CA HIS A 31 -3.16 10.12 -4.44
C HIS A 31 -1.73 9.81 -3.96
N HIS A 32 -1.54 8.68 -3.26
CA HIS A 32 -0.28 8.24 -2.63
C HIS A 32 0.26 9.14 -1.50
N LYS A 33 -0.53 10.11 -1.03
CA LYS A 33 -0.21 10.95 0.13
C LYS A 33 -0.97 10.46 1.35
N VAL A 34 -0.36 10.57 2.52
CA VAL A 34 -0.95 10.12 3.80
C VAL A 34 -1.52 11.33 4.53
N TYR A 35 -2.80 11.22 4.88
CA TYR A 35 -3.58 12.27 5.53
C TYR A 35 -4.00 11.80 6.93
N ASP A 36 -3.78 12.64 7.93
CA ASP A 36 -4.30 12.45 9.27
C ASP A 36 -5.62 13.21 9.42
N LEU A 37 -6.74 12.48 9.30
CA LEU A 37 -8.08 13.06 9.44
C LEU A 37 -8.66 12.87 10.84
N THR A 38 -7.87 12.45 11.83
CA THR A 38 -8.34 12.16 13.19
C THR A 38 -9.16 13.31 13.79
N LYS A 39 -8.70 14.55 13.60
CA LYS A 39 -9.41 15.75 14.10
C LYS A 39 -10.53 16.24 13.19
N PHE A 40 -10.56 15.74 11.95
CA PHE A 40 -11.50 16.16 10.92
C PHE A 40 -12.70 15.22 10.79
N LEU A 41 -12.71 14.08 11.50
CA LEU A 41 -13.79 13.09 11.44
C LEU A 41 -15.17 13.72 11.71
N GLU A 42 -15.30 14.49 12.79
CA GLU A 42 -16.56 15.11 13.20
C GLU A 42 -16.92 16.36 12.36
N GLU A 43 -15.90 16.99 11.77
CA GLU A 43 -16.06 18.19 10.93
C GLU A 43 -16.33 17.85 9.45
N HIS A 44 -16.23 16.57 9.09
CA HIS A 44 -16.44 16.12 7.71
C HIS A 44 -17.93 16.23 7.33
N PRO A 45 -18.29 17.04 6.31
CA PRO A 45 -19.69 17.25 5.93
C PRO A 45 -20.41 15.98 5.44
N GLY A 46 -19.66 14.98 4.96
CA GLY A 46 -20.18 13.67 4.57
C GLY A 46 -20.34 12.67 5.72
N GLY A 47 -20.01 13.07 6.96
CA GLY A 47 -20.04 12.24 8.16
C GLY A 47 -18.75 11.47 8.42
N GLU A 48 -18.55 11.03 9.66
CA GLU A 48 -17.35 10.28 10.06
C GLU A 48 -17.33 8.84 9.56
N GLU A 49 -18.50 8.25 9.29
CA GLU A 49 -18.64 6.83 8.95
C GLU A 49 -17.90 6.48 7.66
N VAL A 50 -18.09 7.28 6.61
CA VAL A 50 -17.43 7.09 5.31
C VAL A 50 -15.91 7.20 5.40
N LEU A 51 -15.39 8.01 6.33
CA LEU A 51 -13.95 8.11 6.58
C LEU A 51 -13.43 6.90 7.35
N ARG A 52 -14.20 6.41 8.33
CA ARG A 52 -13.87 5.22 9.11
C ARG A 52 -13.88 3.94 8.28
N GLU A 53 -14.82 3.80 7.36
CA GLU A 53 -14.89 2.63 6.47
C GLU A 53 -13.65 2.49 5.58
N LYS A 54 -12.99 3.61 5.27
CA LYS A 54 -11.77 3.67 4.47
C LYS A 54 -10.50 3.91 5.29
N ALA A 55 -10.62 3.97 6.62
CA ALA A 55 -9.50 4.24 7.51
C ALA A 55 -8.42 3.15 7.39
N GLY A 56 -7.16 3.58 7.35
CA GLY A 56 -6.01 2.71 7.17
C GLY A 56 -5.79 2.22 5.73
N GLY A 57 -6.50 2.79 4.75
CA GLY A 57 -6.42 2.36 3.35
C GLY A 57 -6.41 3.52 2.34
N ASP A 58 -6.46 3.15 1.06
CA ASP A 58 -6.63 4.11 -0.04
C ASP A 58 -8.09 4.45 -0.25
N ALA A 59 -8.37 5.75 -0.22
CA ALA A 59 -9.70 6.33 -0.45
C ALA A 59 -9.72 7.22 -1.69
N THR A 60 -8.70 7.15 -2.55
CA THR A 60 -8.55 8.02 -3.72
C THR A 60 -9.75 7.92 -4.64
N GLU A 61 -10.19 6.70 -4.94
CA GLU A 61 -11.37 6.45 -5.79
C GLU A 61 -12.64 7.08 -5.20
N ASN A 62 -12.86 6.92 -3.88
CA ASN A 62 -14.06 7.42 -3.21
C ASN A 62 -14.06 8.95 -3.16
N PHE A 63 -12.88 9.54 -2.95
CA PHE A 63 -12.71 10.99 -2.91
C PHE A 63 -13.00 11.65 -4.27
N GLU A 64 -12.55 11.03 -5.36
CA GLU A 64 -12.77 11.51 -6.73
C GLU A 64 -14.21 11.24 -7.21
N ASP A 65 -14.80 10.09 -6.86
CA ASP A 65 -16.20 9.75 -7.21
C ASP A 65 -17.22 10.73 -6.63
N VAL A 66 -17.00 11.13 -5.36
CA VAL A 66 -17.84 12.14 -4.69
C VAL A 66 -17.71 13.52 -5.34
N GLY A 67 -16.56 13.84 -5.97
CA GLY A 67 -16.36 15.12 -6.64
C GLY A 67 -16.18 16.30 -5.68
N HIS A 68 -15.28 16.18 -4.70
CA HIS A 68 -14.99 17.26 -3.74
C HIS A 68 -14.60 18.58 -4.43
N SER A 69 -15.12 19.70 -3.90
CA SER A 69 -14.83 21.05 -4.41
C SER A 69 -13.34 21.40 -4.25
N THR A 70 -12.85 22.36 -5.06
CA THR A 70 -11.46 22.82 -5.00
C THR A 70 -11.03 23.26 -3.61
N ASP A 71 -11.93 23.92 -2.87
CA ASP A 71 -11.67 24.36 -1.49
C ASP A 71 -11.45 23.19 -0.53
N ALA A 72 -12.25 22.12 -0.64
CA ALA A 72 -12.06 20.89 0.13
C ALA A 72 -10.73 20.18 -0.21
N ARG A 73 -10.30 20.26 -1.48
CA ARG A 73 -8.99 19.73 -1.93
C ARG A 73 -7.81 20.56 -1.42
N GLU A 74 -7.99 21.87 -1.25
CA GLU A 74 -7.00 22.74 -0.61
C GLU A 74 -6.94 22.48 0.90
N LEU A 75 -8.10 22.34 1.55
CA LEU A 75 -8.21 22.03 2.97
C LEU A 75 -7.54 20.70 3.31
N SER A 76 -7.75 19.66 2.50
CA SER A 76 -7.14 18.34 2.71
C SER A 76 -5.61 18.42 2.77
N LYS A 77 -4.97 19.32 2.02
CA LYS A 77 -3.51 19.50 2.03
C LYS A 77 -2.96 19.89 3.40
N THR A 78 -3.78 20.52 4.24
CA THR A 78 -3.41 20.92 5.61
C THR A 78 -3.25 19.71 6.53
N TYR A 79 -3.88 18.58 6.18
CA TYR A 79 -3.86 17.34 6.95
C TYR A 79 -2.82 16.33 6.45
N ILE A 80 -1.97 16.71 5.48
CA ILE A 80 -0.92 15.84 4.98
C ILE A 80 0.16 15.68 6.06
N ILE A 81 0.43 14.44 6.44
CA ILE A 81 1.51 14.09 7.38
C ILE A 81 2.73 13.48 6.69
N GLY A 82 2.59 13.09 5.42
CA GLY A 82 3.65 12.45 4.64
C GLY A 82 3.16 11.79 3.36
N GLU A 83 3.97 10.89 2.82
CA GLU A 83 3.69 10.13 1.59
C GLU A 83 3.80 8.63 1.84
N LEU A 84 3.13 7.85 1.00
CA LEU A 84 3.20 6.40 1.05
C LEU A 84 4.60 5.94 0.59
N HIS A 85 5.16 4.95 1.28
CA HIS A 85 6.50 4.45 0.97
C HIS A 85 6.55 3.81 -0.44
N PRO A 86 7.50 4.16 -1.31
CA PRO A 86 7.58 3.66 -2.69
C PRO A 86 7.77 2.12 -2.76
N GLU A 87 8.30 1.48 -1.71
CA GLU A 87 8.40 0.01 -1.66
C GLU A 87 7.03 -0.70 -1.59
N THR A 88 5.94 0.00 -1.28
CA THR A 88 4.60 -0.59 -1.38
C THR A 88 4.03 -0.56 -2.80
N LEU A 89 4.57 0.29 -3.68
CA LEU A 89 4.18 0.35 -5.09
C LEU A 89 4.77 -0.82 -5.90
N ILE A 90 5.84 -1.45 -5.41
CA ILE A 90 6.44 -2.65 -6.01
C ILE A 90 5.76 -3.94 -5.55
N THR A 91 5.10 -3.95 -4.38
CA THR A 91 4.44 -5.15 -3.84
C THR A 91 3.15 -5.55 -4.56
N THR A 92 2.55 -4.67 -5.37
CA THR A 92 1.39 -5.05 -6.22
C THR A 92 1.76 -5.50 -7.63
N VAL A 93 3.04 -5.36 -8.04
CA VAL A 93 3.52 -5.83 -9.36
C VAL A 93 4.62 -6.90 -9.31
N ASP A 94 5.27 -7.12 -8.17
CA ASP A 94 6.31 -8.16 -8.00
C ASP A 94 6.01 -9.08 -6.79
N SER A 95 4.80 -9.64 -6.74
CA SER A 95 4.48 -10.77 -5.85
C SER A 95 3.44 -11.68 -6.49
N ASN A 96 3.68 -12.03 -7.76
CA ASN A 96 3.18 -13.28 -8.31
C ASN A 96 4.38 -14.15 -8.67
N SER A 97 4.92 -14.82 -7.67
CA SER A 97 5.89 -15.92 -7.77
C SER A 97 5.27 -17.12 -8.52
N SER A 98 5.03 -16.97 -9.83
CA SER A 98 4.50 -18.02 -10.72
C SER A 98 5.29 -18.20 -12.02
N TRP A 99 6.38 -17.46 -12.24
CA TRP A 99 7.12 -17.47 -13.51
C TRP A 99 8.48 -18.18 -13.48
N TRP A 100 9.08 -18.37 -12.30
CA TRP A 100 10.35 -19.11 -12.14
C TRP A 100 10.19 -20.55 -11.65
N THR A 101 9.15 -20.86 -10.87
CA THR A 101 8.91 -22.19 -10.30
C THR A 101 8.44 -23.21 -11.34
N ASN A 102 7.75 -22.77 -12.39
CA ASN A 102 7.15 -23.68 -13.38
C ASN A 102 8.16 -24.26 -14.40
N TRP A 103 9.37 -23.69 -14.54
CA TRP A 103 10.42 -24.24 -15.41
C TRP A 103 11.59 -24.88 -14.65
N VAL A 104 11.91 -24.35 -13.47
CA VAL A 104 13.03 -24.87 -12.66
C VAL A 104 12.69 -26.25 -12.07
N ILE A 105 11.44 -26.47 -11.66
CA ILE A 105 11.00 -27.76 -11.08
C ILE A 105 11.04 -28.92 -12.11
N PRO A 106 10.48 -28.81 -13.33
CA PRO A 106 10.56 -29.91 -14.30
C PRO A 106 11.98 -30.14 -14.85
N ALA A 107 12.83 -29.12 -14.90
CA ALA A 107 14.23 -29.29 -15.34
C ALA A 107 15.07 -30.05 -14.31
N ILE A 108 14.88 -29.79 -13.02
CA ILE A 108 15.61 -30.49 -11.94
C ILE A 108 15.15 -31.95 -11.81
N SER A 109 13.85 -32.23 -11.97
CA SER A 109 13.35 -33.60 -11.88
C SER A 109 13.90 -34.50 -12.98
N ALA A 110 13.99 -34.01 -14.22
CA ALA A 110 14.59 -34.74 -15.33
C ALA A 110 16.09 -35.03 -15.10
N LEU A 111 16.82 -34.08 -14.51
CA LEU A 111 18.24 -34.22 -14.19
C LEU A 111 18.49 -35.30 -13.12
N VAL A 112 17.66 -35.35 -12.08
CA VAL A 112 17.76 -36.35 -11.00
C VAL A 112 17.43 -37.76 -11.52
N VAL A 113 16.38 -37.90 -12.34
CA VAL A 113 16.01 -39.20 -12.93
C VAL A 113 17.08 -39.70 -13.89
N ALA A 114 17.66 -38.82 -14.72
CA ALA A 114 18.77 -39.18 -15.61
C ALA A 114 20.03 -39.58 -14.83
N LEU A 115 20.36 -38.87 -13.75
CA LEU A 115 21.50 -39.20 -12.89
C LEU A 115 21.28 -40.55 -12.19
N MET A 116 20.09 -40.82 -11.66
CA MET A 116 19.76 -42.12 -11.07
C MET A 116 19.85 -43.24 -12.10
N TYR A 117 19.31 -43.05 -13.30
CA TYR A 117 19.42 -44.06 -14.36
C TYR A 117 20.86 -44.28 -14.80
N HIS A 118 21.67 -43.23 -14.89
CA HIS A 118 23.10 -43.34 -15.20
C HIS A 118 23.89 -44.10 -14.13
N LEU A 119 23.55 -43.94 -12.85
CA LEU A 119 24.18 -44.71 -11.77
C LEU A 119 23.71 -46.16 -11.79
N TYR A 120 22.42 -46.40 -12.01
CA TYR A 120 21.87 -47.77 -12.09
C TYR A 120 22.44 -48.57 -13.26
N THR A 121 22.61 -47.94 -14.44
CA THR A 121 23.14 -48.61 -15.64
C THR A 121 24.67 -48.74 -15.67
N LYS A 122 25.37 -48.21 -14.66
CA LYS A 122 26.83 -48.34 -14.53
C LYS A 122 27.27 -49.56 -13.72
N GLU A 123 26.32 -50.31 -13.17
CA GLU A 123 26.57 -51.46 -12.29
C GLU A 123 26.42 -52.84 -12.99
N ASP A 124 26.27 -52.85 -14.32
CA ASP A 124 26.34 -54.06 -15.18
C ASP A 124 27.62 -54.07 -16.06
#